data_AF-A0AA90H2H7-F1
#
_entry.id   AF-A0AA90H2H7-F1
#
_cell.length_a   1.000
_cell.length_b   1.000
_cell.length_c   1.000
_cell.angle_alpha   90.00
_cell.angle_beta   90.00
_cell.angle_gamma   90.00
#
_symmetry.space_group_name_H-M   'P 1'
#
loop_
_entity.id
_entity.type
_entity.pdbx_description
1 polymer ?
#
loop_
_entity_poly.entity_id
_entity_poly.type
_entity_poly.pdbx_seq_one_letter_code
_entity_poly.pdbx_strand_id
1 'polypeptide(L)' 'MGDSSEAYTPIMILMRDLEGRVVYEVWRSAPADGKTTADAHVDAPIRSRTEARDIARAAGFHLVQDGEIWDHLPEE' A
#
# COMPACT_ATOMS: atom_id res chain seq x y z
N MET A 1 -9.83 -29.01 6.11
CA MET A 1 -9.88 -28.18 4.88
C MET A 1 -10.57 -26.89 5.25
N GLY A 2 -9.79 -25.83 5.37
CA GLY A 2 -10.25 -24.46 5.61
C GLY A 2 -9.11 -23.59 5.12
N ASP A 3 -9.14 -23.31 3.82
CA ASP A 3 -8.15 -22.51 3.11
C ASP A 3 -8.22 -21.09 3.65
N SER A 4 -7.32 -20.73 4.56
CA SER A 4 -7.19 -19.37 5.10
C SER A 4 -6.03 -18.64 4.44
N SER A 5 -5.90 -18.79 3.12
CA SER A 5 -4.82 -18.18 2.33
C SER A 5 -5.14 -16.73 1.92
N GLU A 6 -6.36 -16.24 2.17
CA GLU A 6 -6.79 -14.87 1.80
C GLU A 6 -6.26 -13.77 2.74
N ALA A 7 -5.61 -14.10 3.86
CA ALA A 7 -5.36 -13.15 4.95
C ALA A 7 -3.94 -12.53 5.03
N TYR A 8 -3.11 -12.67 3.99
CA TYR A 8 -1.68 -12.29 4.09
C TYR A 8 -1.15 -11.35 3.02
N THR A 9 -1.99 -10.87 2.10
CA THR A 9 -1.51 -9.91 1.09
C THR A 9 -1.16 -8.59 1.75
N PRO A 10 0.08 -8.07 1.59
CA PRO A 10 0.46 -6.75 2.10
C PRO A 10 -0.45 -5.67 1.51
N ILE A 11 -0.91 -4.75 2.33
CA ILE A 11 -1.76 -3.63 1.88
C ILE A 11 -0.87 -2.41 1.68
N MET A 12 -0.96 -1.77 0.52
CA MET A 12 -0.29 -0.52 0.20
C MET A 12 -1.29 0.63 0.31
N ILE A 13 -0.99 1.58 1.20
CA ILE A 13 -1.83 2.77 1.48
C ILE A 13 -1.08 4.01 1.04
N LEU A 14 -1.72 4.88 0.27
CA LEU A 14 -1.14 6.14 -0.17
C LEU A 14 -1.37 7.23 0.89
N MET A 15 -0.34 8.01 1.17
CA MET A 15 -0.34 9.06 2.19
C MET A 15 0.40 10.30 1.68
N ARG A 16 0.25 11.45 2.35
CA ARG A 16 1.09 12.63 2.11
C ARG A 16 2.10 12.78 3.22
N ASP A 17 3.36 13.01 2.86
CA ASP A 17 4.41 13.33 3.81
C ASP A 17 4.31 14.80 4.28
N LEU A 18 5.14 15.20 5.25
CA LEU A 18 5.17 16.56 5.80
C LEU A 18 5.52 17.64 4.76
N GLU A 19 6.23 17.27 3.70
CA GLU A 19 6.57 18.12 2.54
C GLU A 19 5.45 18.13 1.48
N GLY A 20 4.35 17.39 1.70
CA GLY A 20 3.20 17.34 0.81
C GLY A 20 3.35 16.42 -0.40
N ARG A 21 4.41 15.61 -0.50
CA ARG A 21 4.54 14.60 -1.56
C ARG A 21 3.69 13.39 -1.22
N VAL A 22 3.17 12.71 -2.25
CA VAL A 22 2.48 11.45 -2.04
C VAL A 22 3.53 10.36 -1.82
N VAL A 23 3.39 9.61 -0.73
CA VAL A 23 4.22 8.44 -0.37
C VAL A 23 3.31 7.25 -0.10
N TYR A 24 3.87 6.07 0.20
CA TYR A 24 3.05 4.91 0.55
C TYR A 24 3.57 4.15 1.78
N GLU A 25 2.64 3.57 2.52
CA GLU A 25 2.93 2.70 3.65
C GLU A 25 2.42 1.28 3.36
N VAL A 26 3.20 0.28 3.78
CA VAL A 26 2.87 -1.13 3.57
C VAL A 26 2.53 -1.80 4.90
N TRP A 27 1.32 -2.31 4.98
CA TRP A 27 0.82 -3.02 6.16
C TRP A 27 0.85 -4.52 5.91
N ARG A 28 1.51 -5.28 6.80
CA ARG A 28 1.55 -6.75 6.72
C ARG A 28 0.97 -7.37 7.99
N SER A 29 0.08 -8.33 7.81
CA SER A 29 -0.41 -9.16 8.92
C SER A 29 0.61 -10.27 9.19
N ALA A 30 1.28 -10.23 10.34
CA ALA A 30 2.22 -11.28 10.70
C ALA A 30 1.44 -12.55 11.10
N PRO A 31 1.82 -13.74 10.58
CA PRO A 31 1.08 -14.98 10.85
C PRO A 31 1.19 -15.48 12.29
N ALA A 32 2.14 -14.97 13.09
CA ALA A 32 2.55 -15.62 14.33
C ALA A 32 1.78 -15.22 15.61
N ASP A 33 1.02 -14.12 15.64
CA ASP A 33 0.48 -13.63 16.94
C ASP A 33 -0.81 -12.78 16.85
N GLY A 34 -1.48 -12.71 15.69
CA GLY A 34 -2.62 -11.79 15.49
C GLY A 34 -2.25 -10.31 15.58
N LYS A 35 -0.95 -10.00 15.58
CA LYS A 35 -0.41 -8.64 15.57
C LYS A 35 -0.18 -8.19 14.14
N THR A 36 -0.95 -7.21 13.71
CA THR A 36 -0.65 -6.43 12.50
C THR A 36 0.65 -5.68 12.77
N THR A 37 1.69 -6.01 12.02
CA THR A 37 2.96 -5.29 12.12
C THR A 37 2.98 -4.38 10.90
N ALA A 38 2.87 -3.07 11.09
CA ALA A 38 3.16 -2.16 9.99
C ALA A 38 4.58 -2.50 9.52
N ASP A 39 4.72 -2.91 8.26
CA ASP A 39 6.04 -3.13 7.69
C ASP A 39 6.68 -1.74 7.44
N ALA A 40 7.92 -1.73 6.96
CA ALA A 40 8.66 -0.48 6.82
C ALA A 40 7.87 0.58 6.04
N HIS A 41 7.77 1.80 6.61
CA HIS A 41 7.36 3.01 5.88
C HIS A 41 8.33 3.19 4.71
N VAL A 42 7.84 3.00 3.48
CA VAL A 42 8.66 3.20 2.29
C VAL A 42 8.40 4.62 1.80
N ASP A 43 9.34 5.50 2.13
CA ASP A 43 9.32 6.88 1.65
C ASP A 43 9.75 6.92 0.17
N ALA A 44 8.82 6.53 -0.71
CA ALA A 44 8.98 6.59 -2.15
C ALA A 44 7.92 7.53 -2.71
N PRO A 45 8.33 8.65 -3.35
CA PRO A 45 7.39 9.61 -3.89
C PRO A 45 6.61 8.99 -5.06
N ILE A 46 5.29 8.91 -4.91
CA ILE A 46 4.35 8.49 -5.94
C ILE A 46 3.88 9.71 -6.73
N ARG A 47 4.00 9.66 -8.04
CA ARG A 47 3.64 10.76 -8.93
C ARG A 47 2.30 10.57 -9.63
N SER A 48 1.90 9.32 -9.88
CA SER A 48 0.71 9.00 -10.65
C SER A 48 0.04 7.70 -10.16
N ARG A 49 -1.25 7.53 -10.47
CA ARG A 49 -2.01 6.30 -10.17
C ARG A 49 -1.41 5.08 -10.86
N THR A 50 -0.91 5.26 -12.10
CA THR A 50 -0.22 4.21 -12.85
C THR A 50 1.04 3.76 -12.13
N GLU A 51 1.84 4.69 -11.61
CA GLU A 51 3.06 4.39 -10.84
C GLU A 51 2.74 3.63 -9.55
N ALA A 52 1.72 4.06 -8.80
CA ALA A 52 1.26 3.34 -7.61
C ALA A 52 0.82 1.91 -7.92
N ARG A 53 0.07 1.71 -9.02
CA ARG A 53 -0.37 0.39 -9.50
C ARG A 53 0.80 -0.48 -9.93
N ASP A 54 1.78 0.09 -10.62
CA ASP A 54 2.95 -0.66 -11.09
C ASP A 54 3.80 -1.13 -9.91
N ILE A 55 4.04 -0.26 -8.93
CA ILE A 55 4.73 -0.60 -7.68
C ILE A 55 3.98 -1.70 -6.93
N ALA A 56 2.68 -1.54 -6.73
CA ALA A 56 1.86 -2.53 -6.04
C ALA A 56 1.88 -3.87 -6.77
N ARG A 57 1.75 -3.88 -8.10
CA ARG A 57 1.78 -5.09 -8.92
C ARG A 57 3.16 -5.76 -8.88
N ALA A 58 4.24 -4.99 -9.03
CA ALA A 58 5.61 -5.51 -9.05
C ALA A 58 5.99 -6.13 -7.70
N ALA A 59 5.52 -5.55 -6.59
CA ALA A 59 5.81 -6.02 -5.25
C ALA A 59 4.76 -7.01 -4.69
N GLY A 60 3.66 -7.24 -5.41
CA GLY A 60 2.58 -8.14 -4.98
C GLY A 60 1.70 -7.59 -3.86
N PHE A 61 1.57 -6.26 -3.76
CA PHE A 61 0.76 -5.57 -2.76
C PHE A 61 -0.67 -5.36 -3.26
N HIS A 62 -1.60 -5.33 -2.31
CA HIS A 62 -2.95 -4.86 -2.54
C HIS A 62 -2.98 -3.34 -2.37
N LEU A 63 -3.07 -2.61 -3.48
CA LEU A 63 -3.20 -1.16 -3.47
C LEU A 63 -4.61 -0.74 -3.06
N VAL A 64 -4.71 0.09 -2.03
CA VAL A 64 -5.96 0.77 -1.67
C VAL A 64 -6.22 1.88 -2.68
N GLN A 65 -7.20 1.66 -3.55
CA GLN A 65 -7.66 2.61 -4.57
C GLN A 65 -8.86 3.43 -4.07
N ASP A 66 -8.81 3.80 -2.79
CA ASP A 66 -9.88 4.51 -2.09
C ASP A 66 -9.26 5.67 -1.29
N GLY A 67 -9.96 6.82 -1.29
CA GLY A 67 -9.59 8.00 -0.52
C GLY A 67 -9.07 9.19 -1.34
N GLU A 68 -9.05 10.35 -0.69
CA GLU A 68 -8.74 11.66 -1.28
C GLU A 68 -7.42 11.67 -2.06
N ILE A 69 -6.37 11.01 -1.54
CA ILE A 69 -5.04 10.99 -2.18
C ILE A 69 -5.07 10.23 -3.51
N TRP A 70 -5.76 9.09 -3.57
CA TRP A 70 -5.93 8.33 -4.80
C TRP A 70 -6.70 9.14 -5.84
N ASP A 71 -7.79 9.79 -5.42
CA ASP A 71 -8.61 10.64 -6.28
C ASP A 71 -7.85 11.87 -6.82
N HIS A 72 -6.93 12.43 -6.05
CA HIS A 72 -6.14 13.59 -6.47
C HIS A 72 -4.84 13.27 -7.24
N LEU A 73 -4.41 12.01 -7.29
CA LEU A 73 -3.27 11.61 -8.12
C LEU A 73 -3.65 11.67 -9.61
N PRO A 74 -2.78 12.21 -10.49
CA PRO A 74 -2.97 12.11 -11.93
C PRO A 74 -2.91 10.64 -12.37
N GLU A 75 -3.57 10.31 -13.47
CA GLU A 75 -3.53 8.95 -14.02
C GLU A 75 -2.13 8.61 -14.59
N GLU A 76 -1.49 9.58 -15.25
CA GLU A 76 -0.18 9.48 -15.90
C GLU A 76 0.71 10.69 -15.59
#